data_AF-A0A925DFD0-F1
#
_entry.id   AF-A0A925DFD0-F1
#
_cell.length_a   1.000
_cell.length_b   1.000
_cell.length_c   1.000
_cell.angle_alpha   90.00
_cell.angle_beta   90.00
_cell.angle_gamma   90.00
#
_symmetry.space_group_name_H-M   'P 1'
#
loop_
_entity.id
_entity.type
_entity.pdbx_description
1 polymer ?
#
loop_
_entity_poly.entity_id
_entity_poly.type
_entity_poly.pdbx_seq_one_letter_code
_entity_poly.pdbx_strand_id
1 'polypeptide(L)' 'MANKALATRQKMQFRLKPSALKPRNPLAAAAKQRSAGPHVKSVSAQRQAAKRALKKIDPDKTDE' A
#
# COMPACT_ATOMS: atom_id res chain seq x y z
N MET A 1 -1.26 8.70 56.08
CA MET A 1 -0.73 8.77 54.70
C MET A 1 -1.35 7.63 53.88
N ALA A 2 -2.55 7.82 53.33
CA ALA A 2 -3.43 6.74 52.89
C ALA A 2 -3.21 6.23 51.44
N ASN A 3 -2.32 6.86 50.65
CA ASN A 3 -2.18 6.54 49.21
C ASN A 3 -0.83 5.91 48.82
N LYS A 4 0.02 5.52 49.78
CA LYS A 4 1.33 4.90 49.47
C LYS A 4 1.23 3.47 48.91
N ALA A 5 0.08 2.81 49.05
CA ALA A 5 -0.11 1.43 48.57
C ALA A 5 -0.38 1.31 47.05
N LEU A 6 -0.78 2.40 46.38
CA LEU A 6 -1.09 2.37 44.94
C LEU A 6 0.14 2.60 44.05
N ALA A 7 1.18 3.29 44.55
CA ALA A 7 2.37 3.63 43.77
C ALA A 7 3.33 2.45 43.55
N THR A 8 3.28 1.43 44.41
CA THR A 8 4.13 0.23 44.32
C THR A 8 3.48 -0.93 43.55
N ARG A 9 2.25 -0.75 43.05
CA ARG A 9 1.56 -1.80 42.30
C ARG A 9 2.09 -1.84 40.86
N GLN A 10 3.05 -2.72 40.62
CA GLN A 10 3.52 -3.05 39.27
C GLN A 10 2.32 -3.50 38.43
N LYS A 11 1.98 -2.74 37.38
CA LYS A 11 0.93 -3.14 36.44
C LYS A 11 1.45 -4.34 35.65
N MET A 12 0.87 -5.51 35.90
CA MET A 12 1.13 -6.71 35.11
C MET A 12 0.60 -6.48 33.69
N GLN A 13 1.50 -6.33 32.72
CA GLN A 13 1.17 -6.19 31.31
C GLN A 13 1.36 -7.54 30.63
N PHE A 14 0.29 -8.07 30.03
CA PHE A 14 0.35 -9.28 29.22
C PHE A 14 0.21 -8.93 27.75
N ARG A 15 1.13 -9.42 26.92
CA ARG A 15 1.04 -9.27 25.46
C ARG A 15 0.14 -10.37 24.91
N LEU A 16 -1.13 -10.04 24.64
CA LEU A 16 -1.99 -10.93 23.85
C LEU A 16 -1.48 -10.99 22.42
N LYS A 17 -1.22 -12.20 21.90
CA LYS A 17 -1.09 -12.41 20.47
C LYS A 17 -2.45 -12.07 19.82
N PRO A 18 -2.48 -11.30 18.71
CA PRO A 18 -3.73 -10.95 18.05
C PRO A 18 -4.40 -12.25 17.55
N SER A 19 -5.49 -12.65 18.19
CA SER A 19 -6.28 -13.84 17.81
C SER A 19 -7.18 -13.57 16.59
N ALA A 20 -7.40 -12.30 16.24
CA ALA A 20 -8.26 -11.93 15.14
C ALA A 20 -7.46 -11.81 13.83
N LEU A 21 -7.61 -12.81 12.96
CA LEU A 21 -7.23 -12.73 11.54
C LEU A 21 -8.01 -11.62 10.80
N LYS A 22 -9.15 -11.20 11.35
CA LYS A 22 -10.08 -10.24 10.73
C LYS A 22 -9.71 -8.81 11.13
N PRO A 23 -9.73 -7.84 10.19
CA PRO A 23 -9.48 -6.44 10.51
C PRO A 23 -10.57 -5.93 11.44
N ARG A 24 -10.16 -5.16 12.46
CA ARG A 24 -11.08 -4.53 13.43
C ARG A 24 -12.02 -3.52 12.76
N ASN A 25 -11.59 -2.99 11.61
CA ASN A 25 -12.40 -2.13 10.78
C ASN A 25 -13.03 -2.95 9.63
N PRO A 26 -14.37 -3.08 9.59
CA PRO A 26 -15.04 -3.85 8.54
C PRO A 26 -14.82 -3.26 7.14
N LEU A 27 -14.60 -1.94 7.02
CA LEU A 27 -14.33 -1.27 5.75
C LEU A 27 -12.89 -1.45 5.26
N ALA A 28 -11.96 -1.90 6.11
CA ALA A 28 -10.56 -2.05 5.71
C ALA A 28 -10.35 -3.15 4.67
N ALA A 29 -11.17 -4.21 4.70
CA ALA A 29 -11.13 -5.26 3.69
C ALA A 29 -11.56 -4.72 2.32
N ALA A 30 -12.69 -4.00 2.28
CA ALA A 30 -13.17 -3.36 1.05
C ALA A 30 -12.21 -2.26 0.56
N ALA A 31 -11.62 -1.46 1.45
CA ALA A 31 -10.65 -0.43 1.08
C ALA A 31 -9.35 -1.01 0.50
N LYS A 32 -8.87 -2.15 1.04
CA LYS A 32 -7.74 -2.89 0.45
C LYS A 32 -8.08 -3.42 -0.95
N GLN A 33 -9.30 -3.88 -1.16
CA GLN A 33 -9.78 -4.34 -2.48
C GLN A 33 -10.02 -3.18 -3.46
N ARG A 34 -10.31 -1.98 -2.95
CA ARG A 34 -10.29 -0.71 -3.69
C ARG A 34 -8.86 -0.20 -3.93
N SER A 35 -7.83 -1.05 -3.83
CA SER A 35 -6.56 -0.74 -4.50
C SER A 35 -6.92 -0.45 -5.94
N ALA A 36 -6.75 0.82 -6.34
CA ALA A 36 -7.02 1.31 -7.69
C ALA A 36 -6.56 0.26 -8.70
N GLY A 37 -7.37 0.02 -9.75
CA GLY A 37 -7.09 -0.98 -10.78
C GLY A 37 -5.67 -0.89 -11.33
N PRO A 38 -5.24 -1.85 -12.17
CA PRO A 38 -3.85 -2.01 -12.59
C PRO A 38 -3.20 -0.66 -12.87
N HIS A 39 -2.11 -0.33 -12.16
CA HIS A 39 -1.51 1.00 -12.13
C HIS A 39 -1.19 1.47 -13.56
N VAL A 40 -2.10 2.26 -14.13
CA VAL A 40 -1.95 2.77 -15.50
C VAL A 40 -0.86 3.83 -15.47
N LYS A 41 0.02 3.81 -16.47
CA LYS A 41 1.00 4.88 -16.67
C LYS A 41 0.26 6.22 -16.77
N SER A 42 0.79 7.25 -16.12
CA SER A 42 0.30 8.62 -16.28
C SER A 42 0.29 9.03 -17.75
N VAL A 43 -0.54 9.99 -18.12
CA VAL A 43 -0.65 10.51 -19.50
C VAL A 43 0.72 10.93 -20.05
N SER A 44 1.58 11.54 -19.21
CA SER A 44 2.94 11.91 -19.60
C SER A 44 3.83 10.71 -19.89
N ALA A 45 3.76 9.65 -19.07
CA ALA A 45 4.51 8.41 -19.27
C ALA A 45 4.05 7.65 -20.53
N GLN A 46 2.75 7.68 -20.86
CA GLN A 46 2.22 7.14 -22.12
C GLN A 46 2.77 7.90 -23.34
N ARG A 47 2.75 9.24 -23.30
CA ARG A 47 3.33 10.09 -24.35
C ARG A 47 4.83 9.83 -24.54
N GLN A 48 5.58 9.68 -23.45
CA GLN A 48 7.01 9.39 -23.52
C GLN A 48 7.28 8.03 -24.16
N ALA A 49 6.48 7.01 -23.82
CA ALA A 49 6.58 5.69 -24.44
C ALA A 49 6.31 5.76 -25.95
N ALA A 50 5.26 6.48 -26.37
CA ALA A 50 4.95 6.68 -27.79
C ALA A 50 6.07 7.41 -28.54
N LYS A 51 6.63 8.48 -27.96
CA LYS A 51 7.78 9.19 -28.56
C LYS A 51 9.01 8.28 -28.71
N ARG A 52 9.28 7.42 -27.73
CA ARG A 52 10.38 6.45 -27.82
C ARG A 52 10.11 5.38 -28.86
N ALA A 53 8.87 4.93 -29.02
CA ALA A 53 8.49 4.00 -30.07
C ALA A 53 8.71 4.62 -31.46
N LEU A 54 8.25 5.85 -31.67
CA LEU A 54 8.46 6.59 -32.92
C LEU A 54 9.95 6.80 -33.23
N LYS A 55 10.78 7.11 -32.23
CA LYS A 55 12.24 7.24 -32.42
C LYS A 55 12.94 5.93 -32.80
N LYS A 56 12.34 4.78 -32.48
CA LYS A 56 12.91 3.46 -32.81
C LYS A 56 12.50 2.98 -34.20
N ILE A 57 11.43 3.54 -34.74
CA ILE A 57 10.96 3.24 -36.09
C ILE A 57 11.77 4.15 -37.01
N ASP A 58 12.84 3.60 -37.58
CA ASP A 58 13.57 4.24 -38.66
C ASP A 58 12.66 4.24 -39.90
N PRO A 59 12.31 5.40 -40.49
CA PRO A 59 11.41 5.45 -41.63
C PRO A 59 11.99 4.83 -42.92
N ASP A 60 13.31 4.58 -42.95
CA ASP A 60 14.04 4.01 -44.09
C ASP A 60 14.34 2.50 -43.94
N LYS A 61 13.96 1.86 -42.82
CA LYS A 61 14.07 0.41 -42.72
C LYS A 61 12.83 -0.25 -43.29
N THR A 62 12.90 -0.58 -44.57
CA THR A 62 12.01 -1.57 -45.20
C THR A 62 12.29 -2.93 -44.56
N ASP A 63 11.27 -3.51 -43.94
CA ASP A 63 11.26 -4.90 -43.50
C ASP A 63 11.20 -5.81 -44.74
N GLU A 64 12.36 -6.14 -45.33
CA GLU A 64 12.54 -7.33 -46.19
C GLU A 64 13.23 -8.46 -45.42
#